data_AF-A0A1F5BLK1-F1
#
_entry.id   AF-A0A1F5BLK1-F1
#
_cell.length_a   1.000
_cell.length_b   1.000
_cell.length_c   1.000
_cell.angle_alpha   90.00
_cell.angle_beta   90.00
_cell.angle_gamma   90.00
#
_symmetry.space_group_name_H-M   'P 1'
#
loop_
_entity.id
_entity.type
_entity.pdbx_description
1 polymer ?
#
loop_
_entity_poly.entity_id
_entity_poly.type
_entity_poly.pdbx_seq_one_letter_code
_entity_poly.pdbx_strand_id
1 'polypeptide(L)'
;MKNIGIISNNEKKEAVETAKKIYDYIIKKGSGINILLLDKDKMSKKYSLPSVTEEKFSKSSDIIIAVGGDGTFLRASKYSFRKSIPVLGINAGNLGFLTVVETCNMYDAVDKILGNSYEIEERMLLEGGFYKNEKLLKNTELPGLALNEFTITRSMLGKIIGFEIIINKIPIKKFTADGLIISTPTGSTAYSLSAGGPIVEPKSEIIIITPICPHTLLNRSIIISPDNKKK
;
A
#
# COMPACT_ATOMS: atom_id res chain seq x y z
N MET A 1 -17.13 -16.48 0.93
CA MET A 1 -16.33 -15.71 1.90
C MET A 1 -16.68 -16.17 3.31
N LYS A 2 -15.67 -16.48 4.13
CA LYS A 2 -15.82 -16.96 5.52
C LYS A 2 -15.02 -16.12 6.53
N ASN A 3 -13.93 -15.49 6.11
CA ASN A 3 -13.02 -14.77 7.02
C ASN A 3 -12.80 -13.32 6.56
N ILE A 4 -13.12 -12.36 7.41
CA ILE A 4 -12.92 -10.93 7.15
C ILE A 4 -11.85 -10.39 8.09
N GLY A 5 -10.75 -9.87 7.54
CA GLY A 5 -9.73 -9.16 8.32
C GLY A 5 -10.13 -7.71 8.54
N ILE A 6 -9.94 -7.17 9.75
CA ILE A 6 -10.11 -5.73 10.03
C ILE A 6 -8.82 -5.16 10.59
N ILE A 7 -8.37 -4.04 10.02
CA ILE A 7 -7.20 -3.28 10.47
C ILE A 7 -7.61 -1.81 10.64
N SER A 8 -7.29 -1.21 11.79
CA SER A 8 -7.72 0.17 12.11
C SER A 8 -6.53 1.11 12.37
N ASN A 9 -6.66 2.41 12.07
CA ASN A 9 -5.65 3.37 12.49
C ASN A 9 -5.60 3.44 14.03
N ASN A 10 -4.51 2.97 14.64
CA ASN A 10 -4.35 2.87 16.10
C ASN A 10 -4.14 4.23 16.79
N GLU A 11 -3.76 5.26 16.04
CA GLU A 11 -3.52 6.60 16.57
C GLU A 11 -4.81 7.42 16.63
N LYS A 12 -5.75 7.15 15.72
CA LYS A 12 -7.03 7.87 15.64
C LYS A 12 -8.15 7.14 16.39
N LYS A 13 -8.68 7.76 17.44
CA LYS A 13 -9.82 7.23 18.23
C LYS A 13 -11.03 6.90 17.36
N GLU A 14 -11.37 7.79 16.43
CA GLU A 14 -12.50 7.63 15.51
C GLU A 14 -12.37 6.40 14.59
N ALA A 15 -11.16 6.10 14.11
CA ALA A 15 -10.91 4.93 13.27
C ALA A 15 -11.11 3.62 14.06
N VAL A 16 -10.64 3.56 15.30
CA VAL A 16 -10.84 2.41 16.20
C VAL A 16 -12.33 2.20 16.51
N GLU A 17 -13.07 3.29 16.76
CA GLU A 17 -14.52 3.23 17.03
C GLU A 17 -15.32 2.83 15.80
N THR A 18 -14.95 3.33 14.62
CA THR A 18 -15.54 2.95 13.34
C THR A 18 -15.30 1.47 13.04
N ALA A 19 -14.07 0.99 13.23
CA ALA A 19 -13.75 -0.44 13.08
C ALA A 19 -14.57 -1.30 14.03
N LYS A 20 -14.80 -0.85 15.28
CA LYS A 20 -15.67 -1.55 16.24
C LYS A 20 -17.12 -1.61 15.78
N LYS A 21 -17.67 -0.51 15.25
CA LYS A 21 -19.03 -0.50 14.66
C LYS A 21 -19.16 -1.50 13.52
N ILE A 22 -18.16 -1.58 12.64
CA ILE A 22 -18.13 -2.56 11.54
C ILE A 22 -18.08 -4.00 12.10
N TYR A 23 -17.21 -4.25 13.08
CA TYR A 23 -17.13 -5.55 13.74
C TYR A 23 -18.50 -5.99 14.30
N ASP A 24 -19.15 -5.11 15.07
CA ASP A 24 -20.46 -5.42 15.69
C ASP A 24 -21.54 -5.65 14.65
N TYR A 25 -21.52 -4.88 13.57
CA TYR A 25 -22.46 -5.02 12.47
C TYR A 25 -22.33 -6.37 11.77
N ILE A 26 -21.09 -6.80 11.49
CA ILE A 26 -20.81 -8.12 10.87
C ILE A 26 -21.28 -9.25 11.79
N ILE A 27 -20.98 -9.17 13.10
CA ILE A 27 -21.43 -10.18 14.07
C ILE A 27 -22.96 -10.25 14.14
N LYS A 28 -23.65 -9.10 14.11
CA LYS A 28 -25.12 -9.06 14.17
C LYS A 28 -25.77 -9.66 12.92
N LYS A 29 -25.17 -9.50 11.73
CA LYS A 29 -25.74 -9.97 10.46
C LYS A 29 -25.32 -11.38 10.06
N GLY A 30 -24.10 -11.79 10.37
CA GLY A 30 -23.49 -12.98 9.78
C GLY A 30 -23.35 -14.14 10.76
N SER A 31 -24.30 -15.09 10.74
CA SER A 31 -24.04 -16.42 11.30
C SER A 31 -22.99 -17.13 10.44
N GLY A 32 -21.79 -17.36 10.97
CA GLY A 32 -20.73 -18.14 10.32
C GLY A 32 -19.59 -17.35 9.66
N ILE A 33 -19.50 -16.04 9.89
CA ILE A 33 -18.36 -15.21 9.46
C ILE A 33 -17.37 -15.08 10.61
N ASN A 34 -16.11 -15.41 10.36
CA ASN A 34 -15.03 -15.17 11.30
C ASN A 34 -14.40 -13.80 11.04
N ILE A 35 -14.28 -13.00 12.09
CA ILE A 35 -13.56 -11.73 12.01
C ILE A 35 -12.14 -11.95 12.55
N LEU A 36 -11.15 -11.58 11.75
CA LEU A 36 -9.74 -11.67 12.10
C LEU A 36 -9.23 -10.27 12.47
N LEU A 37 -8.64 -10.16 13.65
CA LEU A 37 -7.99 -8.94 14.15
C LEU A 37 -6.52 -9.24 14.43
N LEU A 38 -5.63 -8.30 14.17
CA LEU A 38 -4.24 -8.43 14.60
C LEU A 38 -4.12 -8.22 16.12
N ASP A 39 -3.27 -9.01 16.75
CA ASP A 39 -2.89 -8.91 18.17
C ASP A 39 -2.28 -7.54 18.52
N LYS A 40 -1.58 -6.94 17.57
CA LYS A 40 -0.99 -5.59 17.67
C LYS A 40 -1.99 -4.46 17.39
N ASP A 41 -3.20 -4.74 16.89
CA ASP A 41 -4.20 -3.70 16.63
C ASP A 41 -4.77 -3.18 17.96
N LYS A 42 -4.98 -1.85 18.07
CA LYS A 42 -5.47 -1.24 19.31
C LYS A 42 -6.92 -1.62 19.59
N MET A 43 -7.69 -1.90 18.54
CA MET A 43 -9.08 -2.30 18.64
C MET A 43 -9.24 -3.63 19.38
N SER A 44 -8.40 -4.64 19.09
CA SER A 44 -8.47 -5.95 19.73
C SER A 44 -8.21 -5.85 21.24
N LYS A 45 -7.17 -5.12 21.64
CA LYS A 45 -6.83 -4.88 23.05
C LYS A 45 -7.88 -4.06 23.79
N LYS A 46 -8.35 -2.95 23.19
CA LYS A 46 -9.29 -2.01 23.83
C LYS A 46 -10.63 -2.66 24.18
N TYR A 47 -11.10 -3.59 23.34
CA TYR A 47 -12.41 -4.24 23.51
C TYR A 47 -12.30 -5.73 23.89
N SER A 48 -11.11 -6.19 24.28
CA SER A 48 -10.84 -7.59 24.66
C SER A 48 -11.35 -8.62 23.63
N LEU A 49 -11.17 -8.31 22.34
CA LEU A 49 -11.63 -9.15 21.24
C LEU A 49 -10.57 -10.21 20.87
N PRO A 50 -10.99 -11.40 20.41
CA PRO A 50 -10.08 -12.40 19.88
C PRO A 50 -9.20 -11.83 18.78
N SER A 51 -7.93 -12.20 18.78
CA SER A 51 -6.95 -11.77 17.77
C SER A 51 -6.08 -12.92 17.31
N VAL A 52 -5.39 -12.71 16.19
CA VAL A 52 -4.55 -13.69 15.52
C VAL A 52 -3.18 -13.09 15.19
N THR A 53 -2.21 -13.97 14.94
CA THR A 53 -0.88 -13.57 14.45
C THR A 53 -0.96 -13.00 13.04
N GLU A 54 0.03 -12.20 12.66
CA GLU A 54 0.16 -11.65 11.30
C GLU A 54 0.18 -12.74 10.22
N GLU A 55 0.82 -13.89 10.50
CA GLU A 55 0.85 -15.04 9.60
C GLU A 55 -0.55 -15.60 9.37
N LYS A 56 -1.31 -15.83 10.45
CA LYS A 56 -2.67 -16.37 10.35
C LYS A 56 -3.61 -15.38 9.68
N PHE A 57 -3.49 -14.09 9.99
CA PHE A 57 -4.24 -13.01 9.34
C PHE A 57 -4.01 -13.02 7.82
N SER A 58 -2.76 -13.01 7.37
CA SER A 58 -2.40 -13.00 5.95
C SER A 58 -2.80 -14.29 5.23
N LYS A 59 -2.78 -15.43 5.92
CA LYS A 59 -3.12 -16.72 5.31
C LYS A 59 -4.62 -16.98 5.24
N SER A 60 -5.41 -16.41 6.15
CA SER A 60 -6.81 -16.85 6.35
C SER A 60 -7.84 -15.80 5.95
N SER A 61 -7.48 -14.53 5.84
CA SER A 61 -8.40 -13.47 5.39
C SER A 61 -8.81 -13.70 3.94
N ASP A 62 -10.10 -13.65 3.65
CA ASP A 62 -10.64 -13.65 2.28
C ASP A 62 -10.75 -12.22 1.72
N ILE A 63 -10.91 -11.24 2.61
CA ILE A 63 -10.93 -9.80 2.34
C ILE A 63 -10.41 -9.06 3.56
N ILE A 64 -9.81 -7.89 3.35
CA ILE A 64 -9.32 -7.02 4.44
C ILE A 64 -10.04 -5.67 4.38
N ILE A 65 -10.60 -5.23 5.50
CA ILE A 65 -11.18 -3.91 5.68
C ILE A 65 -10.17 -3.04 6.45
N ALA A 66 -9.64 -2.02 5.77
CA ALA A 66 -8.75 -1.02 6.33
C ALA A 66 -9.55 0.22 6.75
N VAL A 67 -9.61 0.54 8.04
CA VAL A 67 -10.37 1.67 8.59
C VAL A 67 -9.41 2.77 9.04
N GLY A 68 -9.36 3.87 8.31
CA GLY A 68 -8.39 4.95 8.55
C GLY A 68 -8.20 5.80 7.31
N GLY A 69 -6.95 6.14 6.96
CA GLY A 69 -6.62 6.80 5.71
C GLY A 69 -5.68 5.94 4.86
N ASP A 70 -5.05 6.53 3.85
CA ASP A 70 -4.15 5.82 2.91
C ASP A 70 -3.01 5.08 3.61
N GLY A 71 -2.43 5.63 4.68
CA GLY A 71 -1.42 4.93 5.47
C GLY A 71 -1.92 3.62 6.11
N THR A 72 -3.19 3.59 6.54
CA THR A 72 -3.82 2.36 7.03
C THR A 72 -4.07 1.37 5.90
N PHE A 73 -4.50 1.85 4.73
CA PHE A 73 -4.68 1.03 3.54
C PHE A 73 -3.35 0.38 3.11
N LEU A 74 -2.27 1.17 3.04
CA LEU A 74 -0.93 0.67 2.73
C LEU A 74 -0.47 -0.39 3.73
N ARG A 75 -0.70 -0.15 5.04
CA ARG A 75 -0.39 -1.15 6.07
C ARG A 75 -1.19 -2.44 5.88
N ALA A 76 -2.47 -2.34 5.55
CA ALA A 76 -3.31 -3.50 5.27
C ALA A 76 -2.88 -4.26 4.01
N SER A 77 -2.47 -3.54 2.95
CA SER A 77 -2.05 -4.11 1.67
C SER A 77 -0.84 -5.06 1.80
N LYS A 78 0.04 -4.85 2.79
CA LYS A 78 1.17 -5.75 3.08
C LYS A 78 0.72 -7.20 3.35
N TYR A 79 -0.46 -7.38 3.94
CA TYR A 79 -1.04 -8.69 4.24
C TYR A 79 -1.80 -9.29 3.06
N SER A 80 -2.04 -8.50 2.00
CA SER A 80 -2.76 -8.90 0.80
C SER A 80 -1.85 -9.46 -0.30
N PHE A 81 -0.66 -8.88 -0.48
CA PHE A 81 0.17 -9.08 -1.67
C PHE A 81 0.45 -10.54 -2.07
N ARG A 82 0.66 -11.44 -1.11
CA ARG A 82 1.03 -12.84 -1.41
C ARG A 82 -0.13 -13.72 -1.88
N LYS A 83 -1.36 -13.35 -1.55
CA LYS A 83 -2.57 -14.13 -1.83
C LYS A 83 -3.60 -13.37 -2.66
N SER A 84 -3.23 -12.17 -3.13
CA SER A 84 -4.13 -11.31 -3.90
C SER A 84 -5.45 -11.04 -3.16
N ILE A 85 -5.38 -10.86 -1.83
CA ILE A 85 -6.56 -10.67 -0.98
C ILE A 85 -7.10 -9.25 -1.25
N PRO A 86 -8.38 -9.08 -1.62
CA PRO A 86 -8.96 -7.75 -1.80
C PRO A 86 -8.86 -6.89 -0.53
N VAL A 87 -8.63 -5.59 -0.70
CA VAL A 87 -8.57 -4.62 0.39
C VAL A 87 -9.59 -3.52 0.16
N LEU A 88 -10.52 -3.35 1.09
CA LEU A 88 -11.45 -2.23 1.12
C LEU A 88 -10.92 -1.15 2.08
N GLY A 89 -10.82 0.09 1.60
CA GLY A 89 -10.48 1.25 2.41
C GLY A 89 -11.72 2.03 2.86
N ILE A 90 -11.94 2.13 4.17
CA ILE A 90 -12.96 2.97 4.78
C ILE A 90 -12.26 4.19 5.38
N ASN A 91 -12.58 5.37 4.86
CA ASN A 91 -12.03 6.63 5.31
C ASN A 91 -12.63 7.03 6.67
N ALA A 92 -11.81 7.04 7.71
CA ALA A 92 -12.13 7.55 9.04
C ALA A 92 -11.27 8.78 9.36
N GLY A 93 -11.47 9.84 8.57
CA GLY A 93 -10.74 11.11 8.64
C GLY A 93 -10.84 11.90 7.33
N ASN A 94 -9.73 12.50 6.92
CA ASN A 94 -9.66 13.26 5.66
C ASN A 94 -9.69 12.31 4.46
N LEU A 95 -10.41 12.72 3.41
CA LEU A 95 -10.51 11.97 2.15
C LEU A 95 -9.12 11.64 1.59
N GLY A 96 -8.85 10.36 1.43
CA GLY A 96 -7.62 9.81 0.85
C GLY A 96 -7.85 9.33 -0.58
N PHE A 97 -6.76 8.95 -1.26
CA PHE A 97 -6.82 8.44 -2.62
C PHE A 97 -7.19 6.95 -2.66
N LEU A 98 -6.82 6.18 -1.64
CA LEU A 98 -7.04 4.73 -1.55
C LEU A 98 -8.28 4.36 -0.73
N THR A 99 -8.63 5.19 0.25
CA THR A 99 -9.81 4.98 1.10
C THR A 99 -11.03 5.66 0.49
N VAL A 100 -11.75 4.92 -0.37
CA VAL A 100 -12.86 5.44 -1.18
C VAL A 100 -14.22 5.42 -0.47
N VAL A 101 -14.40 4.63 0.60
CA VAL A 101 -15.68 4.54 1.31
C VAL A 101 -15.70 5.47 2.52
N GLU A 102 -16.63 6.42 2.55
CA GLU A 102 -16.86 7.27 3.73
C GLU A 102 -17.53 6.49 4.87
N THR A 103 -17.31 6.92 6.12
CA THR A 103 -17.89 6.27 7.32
C THR A 103 -19.42 6.21 7.29
N CYS A 104 -20.10 7.19 6.68
CA CYS A 104 -21.55 7.20 6.54
C CYS A 104 -22.08 6.04 5.68
N ASN A 105 -21.27 5.56 4.73
CA ASN A 105 -21.61 4.48 3.79
C ASN A 105 -20.99 3.13 4.19
N MET A 106 -20.38 3.04 5.38
CA MET A 106 -19.63 1.85 5.78
C MET A 106 -20.50 0.59 5.89
N TYR A 107 -21.75 0.72 6.35
CA TYR A 107 -22.65 -0.43 6.50
C TYR A 107 -23.09 -0.97 5.15
N ASP A 108 -23.38 -0.11 4.18
CA ASP A 108 -23.71 -0.50 2.81
C ASP A 108 -22.53 -1.19 2.12
N ALA A 109 -21.31 -0.67 2.34
CA ALA A 109 -20.10 -1.32 1.83
C ALA A 109 -19.88 -2.70 2.45
N VAL A 110 -20.14 -2.85 3.75
CA VAL A 110 -20.09 -4.16 4.42
C VAL A 110 -21.16 -5.09 3.87
N ASP A 111 -22.40 -4.64 3.69
CA ASP A 111 -23.48 -5.46 3.12
C ASP A 111 -23.14 -5.94 1.70
N LYS A 112 -22.54 -5.09 0.87
CA LYS A 112 -22.01 -5.47 -0.44
C LYS A 112 -20.92 -6.53 -0.34
N ILE A 113 -19.98 -6.40 0.61
CA ILE A 113 -18.97 -7.42 0.89
C ILE A 113 -19.62 -8.75 1.26
N LEU A 114 -20.57 -8.72 2.21
CA LEU A 114 -21.28 -9.91 2.70
C LEU A 114 -22.09 -10.61 1.59
N GLY A 115 -22.67 -9.83 0.68
CA GLY A 115 -23.40 -10.32 -0.48
C GLY A 115 -22.52 -10.71 -1.69
N ASN A 116 -21.19 -10.61 -1.60
CA ASN A 116 -20.25 -10.73 -2.74
C ASN A 116 -20.61 -9.82 -3.93
N SER A 117 -21.17 -8.64 -3.67
CA SER A 117 -21.59 -7.66 -4.67
C SER A 117 -20.62 -6.48 -4.72
N TYR A 118 -19.39 -6.74 -5.15
CA TYR A 118 -18.33 -5.75 -5.32
C TYR A 118 -17.46 -6.06 -6.54
N GLU A 119 -16.76 -5.05 -7.03
CA GLU A 119 -15.78 -5.19 -8.12
C GLU A 119 -14.36 -5.16 -7.55
N ILE A 120 -13.46 -5.87 -8.24
CA ILE A 120 -12.03 -5.86 -7.93
C ILE A 120 -11.32 -4.96 -8.92
N GLU A 121 -10.62 -3.96 -8.41
CA GLU A 121 -9.67 -3.17 -9.19
C GLU A 121 -8.26 -3.68 -8.92
N GLU A 122 -7.60 -4.19 -9.95
CA GLU A 122 -6.20 -4.61 -9.87
C GLU A 122 -5.28 -3.39 -9.94
N ARG A 123 -4.26 -3.37 -9.08
CA ARG A 123 -3.24 -2.31 -9.06
C ARG A 123 -1.86 -2.89 -9.14
N MET A 124 -1.03 -2.28 -9.98
CA MET A 124 0.37 -2.65 -10.12
C MET A 124 1.12 -2.53 -8.79
N LEU A 125 2.02 -3.47 -8.54
CA LEU A 125 3.03 -3.41 -7.48
C LEU A 125 4.41 -3.31 -8.11
N LEU A 126 5.33 -2.64 -7.41
CA LEU A 126 6.76 -2.75 -7.69
C LEU A 126 7.36 -3.83 -6.81
N GLU A 127 8.19 -4.67 -7.41
CA GLU A 127 9.07 -5.59 -6.70
C GLU A 127 10.51 -5.08 -6.81
N GLY A 128 11.21 -5.01 -5.69
CA GLY A 128 12.55 -4.43 -5.63
C GLY A 128 13.48 -5.19 -4.70
N GLY A 129 14.79 -5.05 -4.93
CA GLY A 129 15.83 -5.64 -4.11
C GLY A 129 17.13 -4.85 -4.14
N PHE A 130 17.97 -5.04 -3.11
CA PHE A 130 19.32 -4.48 -3.02
C PHE A 130 20.33 -5.50 -3.52
N TYR A 131 21.14 -5.09 -4.49
CA TYR A 131 22.15 -5.94 -5.11
C TYR A 131 23.53 -5.34 -4.91
N LYS A 132 24.52 -6.20 -4.62
CA LYS A 132 25.94 -5.84 -4.62
C LYS A 132 26.69 -6.83 -5.50
N ASN A 133 27.40 -6.33 -6.52
CA ASN A 133 28.06 -7.16 -7.53
C ASN A 133 27.11 -8.24 -8.09
N GLU A 134 25.91 -7.80 -8.50
CA GLU A 134 24.83 -8.65 -9.04
C GLU A 134 24.27 -9.72 -8.08
N LYS A 135 24.74 -9.79 -6.83
CA LYS A 135 24.21 -10.70 -5.82
C LYS A 135 23.19 -9.98 -4.95
N LEU A 136 22.00 -10.57 -4.82
CA LEU A 136 20.96 -10.11 -3.90
C LEU A 136 21.50 -10.17 -2.46
N LEU A 137 21.35 -9.09 -1.72
CA LEU A 137 21.68 -9.05 -0.30
C LEU A 137 20.62 -9.85 0.49
N LYS A 138 21.05 -10.85 1.27
CA LYS A 138 20.14 -11.77 1.98
C LYS A 138 19.66 -11.26 3.34
N ASN A 139 20.34 -10.29 3.94
CA ASN A 139 20.01 -9.76 5.27
C ASN A 139 19.09 -8.54 5.21
N THR A 140 18.21 -8.52 4.22
CA THR A 140 17.25 -7.44 3.98
C THR A 140 15.88 -8.07 3.82
N GLU A 141 14.80 -7.38 4.21
CA GLU A 141 13.40 -7.84 4.05
C GLU A 141 12.97 -7.87 2.58
N LEU A 142 13.71 -8.59 1.73
CA LEU A 142 13.63 -8.53 0.28
C LEU A 142 13.40 -9.91 -0.38
N PRO A 143 12.77 -9.96 -1.58
CA PRO A 143 12.29 -8.80 -2.36
C PRO A 143 11.14 -8.07 -1.66
N GLY A 144 11.24 -6.74 -1.65
CA GLY A 144 10.24 -5.86 -1.09
C GLY A 144 9.15 -5.65 -2.14
N LEU A 145 7.90 -5.53 -1.70
CA LEU A 145 6.79 -5.14 -2.56
C LEU A 145 6.32 -3.75 -2.14
N ALA A 146 6.11 -2.88 -3.13
CA ALA A 146 5.62 -1.52 -2.91
C ALA A 146 4.36 -1.26 -3.74
N LEU A 147 3.28 -0.84 -3.07
CA LEU A 147 2.07 -0.36 -3.73
C LEU A 147 2.23 1.07 -4.25
N ASN A 148 2.96 1.92 -3.53
CA ASN A 148 3.18 3.31 -3.92
C ASN A 148 4.55 3.50 -4.56
N GLU A 149 5.63 3.44 -3.78
CA GLU A 149 6.98 3.69 -4.29
C GLU A 149 8.09 3.00 -3.49
N PHE A 150 9.24 2.85 -4.16
CA PHE A 150 10.54 2.78 -3.50
C PHE A 150 11.16 4.18 -3.50
N THR A 151 11.62 4.61 -2.33
CA THR A 151 12.34 5.87 -2.18
C THR A 151 13.76 5.59 -1.72
N ILE A 152 14.73 6.06 -2.49
CA ILE A 152 16.15 6.05 -2.13
C ILE A 152 16.53 7.49 -1.80
N THR A 153 16.98 7.74 -0.57
CA THR A 153 17.32 9.09 -0.11
C THR A 153 18.56 9.07 0.76
N ARG A 154 19.19 10.23 0.92
CA ARG A 154 20.34 10.40 1.81
C ARG A 154 19.96 10.12 3.25
N SER A 155 20.86 9.47 3.98
CA SER A 155 20.70 9.23 5.42
C SER A 155 21.11 10.42 6.29
N MET A 156 21.85 11.39 5.74
CA MET A 156 22.34 12.58 6.46
C MET A 156 22.18 13.83 5.59
N LEU A 157 21.82 14.94 6.24
CA LEU A 157 21.72 16.27 5.61
C LEU A 157 23.10 16.70 5.05
N GLY A 158 23.08 17.44 3.94
CA GLY A 158 24.29 17.99 3.30
C GLY A 158 25.08 17.02 2.41
N LYS A 159 24.70 15.74 2.35
CA LYS A 159 25.25 14.79 1.36
C LYS A 159 24.38 14.73 0.12
N ILE A 160 25.00 14.51 -1.04
CA ILE A 160 24.33 14.27 -2.33
C ILE A 160 24.64 12.83 -2.76
N ILE A 161 23.69 12.16 -3.39
CA ILE A 161 23.86 10.81 -3.92
C ILE A 161 24.07 10.88 -5.42
N GLY A 162 25.05 10.13 -5.93
CA GLY A 162 25.18 9.86 -7.36
C GLY A 162 24.30 8.69 -7.79
N PHE A 163 23.47 8.91 -8.79
CA PHE A 163 22.57 7.90 -9.36
C PHE A 163 22.97 7.57 -10.80
N GLU A 164 22.90 6.29 -11.14
CA GLU A 164 22.91 5.79 -12.51
C GLU A 164 21.64 4.94 -12.70
N ILE A 165 20.79 5.35 -13.64
CA ILE A 165 19.58 4.60 -14.02
C ILE A 165 19.94 3.69 -15.18
N ILE A 166 19.73 2.39 -15.00
CA ILE A 166 19.94 1.35 -16.02
C ILE A 166 18.61 0.63 -16.21
N ILE A 167 18.13 0.58 -17.45
CA ILE A 167 16.88 -0.09 -17.83
C ILE A 167 17.21 -1.12 -18.87
N ASN A 168 16.82 -2.38 -18.64
CA ASN A 168 17.09 -3.49 -19.57
C ASN A 168 18.57 -3.59 -19.97
N LYS A 169 19.46 -3.37 -19.00
CA LYS A 169 20.94 -3.33 -19.15
C LYS A 169 21.47 -2.15 -19.98
N ILE A 170 20.63 -1.18 -20.33
CA ILE A 170 21.02 0.03 -21.06
C ILE A 170 21.10 1.20 -20.08
N PRO A 171 22.26 1.88 -19.95
CA PRO A 171 22.38 3.10 -19.16
C PRO A 171 21.54 4.23 -19.77
N ILE A 172 20.64 4.81 -18.97
CA ILE A 172 19.71 5.85 -19.43
C ILE A 172 20.15 7.23 -18.98
N LYS A 173 20.51 7.39 -17.69
CA LYS A 173 20.83 8.70 -17.12
C LYS A 173 21.78 8.58 -15.93
N LYS A 174 22.70 9.53 -15.82
CA LYS A 174 23.53 9.77 -14.62
C LYS A 174 23.25 11.17 -14.08
N PHE A 175 23.07 11.30 -12.78
CA PHE A 175 22.87 12.59 -12.13
C PHE A 175 23.14 12.49 -10.63
N THR A 176 23.23 13.65 -9.99
CA THR A 176 23.34 13.78 -8.53
C THR A 176 22.07 14.42 -7.98
N ALA A 177 21.57 13.93 -6.84
CA ALA A 177 20.31 14.37 -6.24
C ALA A 177 20.26 14.07 -4.73
N ASP A 178 19.27 14.66 -4.05
CA ASP A 178 18.96 14.33 -2.65
C ASP A 178 18.39 12.91 -2.52
N GLY A 179 17.70 12.46 -3.57
CA GLY A 179 17.09 11.13 -3.64
C GLY A 179 16.49 10.80 -5.00
N LEU A 180 15.89 9.61 -5.08
CA LEU A 180 15.21 9.08 -6.25
C LEU A 180 13.98 8.28 -5.80
N ILE A 181 12.85 8.52 -6.45
CA ILE A 181 11.60 7.81 -6.23
C ILE A 181 11.32 6.94 -7.46
N ILE A 182 11.01 5.67 -7.25
CA ILE A 182 10.48 4.76 -8.27
C ILE A 182 9.06 4.38 -7.83
N SER A 183 8.05 4.85 -8.56
CA SER A 183 6.65 4.84 -8.16
C SER A 183 5.77 4.09 -9.16
N THR A 184 4.75 3.42 -8.63
CA THR A 184 3.60 2.93 -9.41
C THR A 184 2.68 4.09 -9.79
N PRO A 185 1.66 3.86 -10.62
CA PRO A 185 0.61 4.85 -10.87
C PRO A 185 -0.19 5.18 -9.61
N THR A 186 -0.39 4.20 -8.73
CA THR A 186 -1.01 4.41 -7.41
C THR A 186 -0.21 5.38 -6.53
N GLY A 187 1.13 5.24 -6.52
CA GLY A 187 2.03 6.13 -5.79
C GLY A 187 2.27 7.48 -6.46
N SER A 188 1.76 7.68 -7.68
CA SER A 188 1.92 8.94 -8.42
C SER A 188 1.34 10.13 -7.65
N THR A 189 0.32 9.92 -6.82
CA THR A 189 -0.33 10.92 -5.96
C THR A 189 0.27 11.02 -4.56
N ALA A 190 1.28 10.21 -4.25
CA ALA A 190 1.95 10.17 -2.95
C ALA A 190 3.27 10.98 -2.97
N TYR A 191 4.40 10.37 -2.60
CA TYR A 191 5.64 11.13 -2.49
C TYR A 191 6.20 11.54 -3.86
N SER A 192 5.90 10.77 -4.91
CA SER A 192 6.24 11.14 -6.29
C SER A 192 5.65 12.49 -6.69
N LEU A 193 4.37 12.76 -6.36
CA LEU A 193 3.74 14.06 -6.60
C LEU A 193 4.48 15.20 -5.90
N SER A 194 4.83 14.98 -4.63
CA SER A 194 5.54 15.98 -3.82
C SER A 194 6.92 16.32 -4.38
N ALA A 195 7.57 15.37 -5.06
CA ALA A 195 8.85 15.56 -5.74
C ALA A 195 8.71 16.17 -7.16
N GLY A 196 7.49 16.49 -7.60
CA GLY A 196 7.21 17.07 -8.92
C GLY A 196 6.94 16.03 -10.02
N GLY A 197 6.65 14.79 -9.65
CA GLY A 197 6.21 13.74 -10.57
C GLY A 197 4.80 13.99 -11.11
N PRO A 198 4.43 13.39 -12.25
CA PRO A 198 3.11 13.52 -12.84
C PRO A 198 2.06 12.71 -12.06
N ILE A 199 0.80 13.17 -12.10
CA ILE A 199 -0.36 12.38 -11.68
C ILE A 199 -0.71 11.41 -12.81
N VAL A 200 -0.93 10.14 -12.46
CA VAL A 200 -1.20 9.07 -13.42
C VAL A 200 -2.44 8.30 -12.98
N GLU A 201 -3.25 7.89 -13.95
CA GLU A 201 -4.41 7.02 -13.70
C GLU A 201 -3.97 5.68 -13.07
N PRO A 202 -4.58 5.23 -11.95
CA PRO A 202 -4.15 4.03 -11.21
C PRO A 202 -4.11 2.74 -12.03
N LYS A 203 -4.96 2.63 -13.06
CA LYS A 203 -5.06 1.45 -13.94
C LYS A 203 -3.98 1.39 -15.02
N SER A 204 -3.15 2.43 -15.15
CA SER A 204 -2.05 2.43 -16.11
C SER A 204 -1.02 1.36 -15.74
N GLU A 205 -0.35 0.79 -16.73
CA GLU A 205 0.80 -0.10 -16.52
C GLU A 205 2.08 0.65 -16.87
N ILE A 206 2.55 1.52 -15.96
CA ILE A 206 3.77 2.30 -16.13
C ILE A 206 4.54 2.45 -14.82
N ILE A 207 5.85 2.66 -14.91
CA ILE A 207 6.71 2.97 -13.78
C ILE A 207 7.18 4.42 -13.92
N ILE A 208 7.11 5.17 -12.82
CA ILE A 208 7.48 6.59 -12.76
C ILE A 208 8.77 6.71 -11.96
N ILE A 209 9.80 7.33 -12.54
CA ILE A 209 11.07 7.62 -11.87
C ILE A 209 11.20 9.13 -11.68
N THR A 210 11.11 9.59 -10.43
CA THR A 210 11.11 11.02 -10.07
C THR A 210 12.31 11.33 -9.18
N PRO A 211 13.29 12.13 -9.65
CA PRO A 211 14.39 12.61 -8.82
C PRO A 211 13.91 13.58 -7.73
N ILE A 212 14.52 13.54 -6.55
CA ILE A 212 14.28 14.50 -5.46
C ILE A 212 15.40 15.54 -5.48
N CYS A 213 15.06 16.81 -5.75
CA CYS A 213 16.00 17.95 -5.78
C CYS A 213 17.30 17.65 -6.57
N PRO A 214 17.24 17.30 -7.86
CA PRO A 214 18.44 16.94 -8.61
C PRO A 214 19.28 18.17 -8.97
N HIS A 215 20.60 18.02 -8.93
CA HIS A 215 21.57 19.05 -9.29
C HIS A 215 21.83 19.07 -10.81
N THR A 216 20.77 19.21 -11.60
CA THR A 216 20.84 19.36 -13.07
C THR A 216 19.73 20.31 -13.55
N LEU A 217 20.00 21.07 -14.61
CA LEU A 217 19.05 22.02 -15.21
C LEU A 217 17.81 21.32 -15.80
N LEU A 218 17.95 20.06 -16.24
CA LEU A 218 16.86 19.28 -16.81
C LEU A 218 16.33 18.25 -15.79
N ASN A 219 15.47 18.74 -14.89
CA ASN A 219 14.70 17.91 -13.97
C ASN A 219 13.35 17.50 -14.60
N ARG A 220 13.23 16.24 -15.01
CA ARG A 220 11.99 15.63 -15.49
C ARG A 220 11.92 14.20 -14.98
N SER A 221 10.72 13.77 -14.60
CA SER A 221 10.45 12.36 -14.36
C SER A 221 10.62 11.56 -15.65
N ILE A 222 11.05 10.31 -15.50
CA ILE A 222 11.12 9.33 -16.59
C ILE A 222 9.96 8.37 -16.40
N ILE A 223 9.18 8.15 -17.45
CA ILE A 223 8.09 7.18 -17.47
C ILE A 223 8.51 6.04 -18.38
N ILE A 224 8.39 4.81 -17.88
CA ILE A 224 8.68 3.60 -18.65
C ILE A 224 7.53 2.60 -18.53
N SER A 225 7.39 1.75 -19.54
CA SER A 225 6.56 0.57 -19.42
C SER A 225 7.20 -0.43 -18.46
N PRO A 226 6.41 -1.22 -17.71
CA PRO A 226 6.94 -2.40 -17.05
C PRO A 226 7.52 -3.34 -18.08
N ASP A 227 8.55 -4.07 -17.68
CA ASP A 227 9.10 -5.15 -18.49
C ASP A 227 8.10 -6.31 -18.44
N ASN A 228 7.17 -6.35 -19.40
CA ASN A 228 6.16 -7.40 -19.50
C ASN A 228 6.83 -8.74 -19.85
N LYS A 229 7.38 -9.44 -18.84
CA LYS A 229 7.58 -10.89 -18.91
C LYS A 229 6.27 -11.61 -18.58
N LYS A 230 5.26 -11.38 -19.40
CA LYS A 230 4.19 -12.34 -19.67
C LYS A 230 3.99 -12.37 -21.18
N LYS A 231 4.78 -13.22 -21.84
CA LYS A 231 4.30 -13.97 -23.00
C LYS A 231 3.74 -15.27 -22.46
#